data_AF-A0A960JDG2-F1
#
_entry.id   AF-A0A960JDG2-F1
#
_cell.length_a   1.000
_cell.length_b   1.000
_cell.length_c   1.000
_cell.angle_alpha   90.00
_cell.angle_beta   90.00
_cell.angle_gamma   90.00
#
_symmetry.space_group_name_H-M   'P 1'
#
loop_
_entity.id
_entity.type
_entity.pdbx_description
1 polymer ?
#
loop_
_entity_poly.entity_id
_entity_poly.type
_entity_poly.pdbx_seq_one_letter_code
_entity_poly.pdbx_strand_id
1 'polypeptide(L)'
;RLTADLYARCPQMDHHNLVLIRGDRKDPSLQGPRLEEFRALYDYMQSLWQPREAGRYGAIAEPLTQWTKTRTAAERRQVAPCQAGNLSAVVYSNGDVSACENHPPLGNLRERSFAEIWRGAEARAQRASIRAKQCHCTNETFLWPSVVFQPLALARAFVGSRAWRRPEPLVQIHPAAETAPHV
;
A
#
# COMPACT_ATOMS: atom_id res chain seq x y z
N ARG A 1 -0.41 17.43 10.16
CA ARG A 1 -1.69 18.11 10.46
C ARG A 1 -2.84 17.15 10.22
N LEU A 2 -3.13 16.71 8.97
CA LEU A 2 -4.21 15.76 8.69
C LEU A 2 -4.28 14.49 9.58
N THR A 3 -3.19 13.72 9.74
CA THR A 3 -3.25 12.47 10.53
C THR A 3 -3.59 12.71 12.01
N ALA A 4 -3.08 13.80 12.60
CA ALA A 4 -3.42 14.21 13.95
C ALA A 4 -4.87 14.71 14.06
N ASP A 5 -5.34 15.45 13.05
CA ASP A 5 -6.73 15.91 12.98
C ASP A 5 -7.70 14.72 12.87
N LEU A 6 -7.38 13.71 12.05
CA LEU A 6 -8.15 12.47 11.95
C LEU A 6 -8.17 11.70 13.27
N TYR A 7 -7.03 11.59 13.93
CA TYR A 7 -6.96 10.96 15.25
C TYR A 7 -7.87 11.68 16.25
N ALA A 8 -7.78 13.00 16.34
CA ALA A 8 -8.57 13.79 17.30
C ALA A 8 -10.08 13.79 17.00
N ARG A 9 -10.47 13.91 15.72
CA ARG A 9 -11.86 14.15 15.32
C ARG A 9 -12.63 12.89 14.92
N CYS A 10 -11.95 11.78 14.67
CA CYS A 10 -12.57 10.52 14.27
C CYS A 10 -12.24 9.43 15.30
N PRO A 11 -12.91 9.43 16.47
CA PRO A 11 -12.63 8.48 17.54
C PRO A 11 -12.93 7.02 17.18
N GLN A 12 -13.80 6.80 16.18
CA GLN A 12 -14.12 5.47 15.65
C GLN A 12 -13.12 4.96 14.61
N MET A 13 -12.15 5.77 14.19
CA MET A 13 -11.06 5.32 13.33
C MET A 13 -9.96 4.69 14.19
N ASP A 14 -9.57 3.47 13.83
CA ASP A 14 -8.46 2.76 14.47
C ASP A 14 -7.12 3.01 13.78
N HIS A 15 -7.16 3.34 12.49
CA HIS A 15 -5.99 3.45 11.62
C HIS A 15 -6.34 4.17 10.30
N HIS A 16 -5.36 4.81 9.68
CA HIS A 16 -5.37 5.06 8.24
C HIS A 16 -3.98 4.85 7.65
N ASN A 17 -3.94 4.40 6.40
CA ASN A 17 -2.70 4.06 5.72
C ASN A 17 -2.11 5.29 5.01
N LEU A 18 -0.79 5.26 4.78
CA LEU A 18 -0.06 6.25 3.99
C LEU A 18 0.44 5.62 2.68
N VAL A 19 0.03 6.17 1.54
CA VAL A 19 0.40 5.68 0.22
C VAL A 19 1.18 6.72 -0.58
N LEU A 20 2.17 6.26 -1.34
CA LEU A 20 2.88 7.12 -2.29
C LEU A 20 1.98 7.41 -3.50
N ILE A 21 2.00 8.65 -3.98
CA ILE A 21 1.35 9.01 -5.26
C ILE A 21 2.02 8.24 -6.41
N ARG A 22 1.23 7.79 -7.39
CA ARG A 22 1.65 6.92 -8.49
C ARG A 22 0.98 7.35 -9.79
N GLY A 23 1.58 6.95 -10.92
CA GLY A 23 1.02 7.13 -12.26
C GLY A 23 0.94 8.60 -12.68
N ASP A 24 0.18 8.83 -13.74
CA ASP A 24 -0.10 10.17 -14.25
C ASP A 24 -1.01 10.94 -13.30
N ARG A 25 -0.78 12.25 -13.23
CA ARG A 25 -1.48 13.14 -12.31
C ARG A 25 -2.33 14.11 -13.11
N LYS A 26 -3.51 14.45 -12.57
CA LYS A 26 -4.33 15.53 -13.13
C LYS A 26 -3.57 16.86 -13.14
N ASP A 27 -2.82 17.11 -12.07
CA ASP A 27 -1.88 18.21 -11.96
C ASP A 27 -0.45 17.65 -11.90
N PRO A 28 0.36 17.82 -12.96
CA PRO A 28 1.75 17.36 -13.00
C PRO A 28 2.65 17.98 -11.92
N SER A 29 2.29 19.17 -11.41
CA SER A 29 3.08 19.88 -10.39
C SER A 29 3.01 19.25 -9.00
N LEU A 30 2.01 18.38 -8.75
CA LEU A 30 1.86 17.67 -7.49
C LEU A 30 2.94 16.61 -7.34
N GLN A 31 4.08 16.98 -6.73
CA GLN A 31 5.16 16.04 -6.45
C GLN A 31 4.95 15.36 -5.09
N GLY A 32 5.36 14.09 -5.01
CA GLY A 32 5.41 13.40 -3.72
C GLY A 32 6.53 13.96 -2.84
N PRO A 33 6.45 13.82 -1.51
CA PRO A 33 7.53 14.21 -0.61
C PRO A 33 8.80 13.41 -0.89
N ARG A 34 9.94 13.90 -0.40
CA ARG A 34 11.17 13.10 -0.43
C ARG A 34 10.95 11.81 0.36
N LEU A 35 11.64 10.73 -0.03
CA LEU A 35 11.43 9.44 0.60
C LEU A 35 11.75 9.44 2.11
N GLU A 36 12.69 10.29 2.54
CA GLU A 36 13.02 10.51 3.95
C GLU A 36 11.87 11.17 4.71
N GLU A 37 11.23 12.18 4.13
CA GLU A 37 10.06 12.85 4.70
C GLU A 37 8.87 11.90 4.79
N PHE A 38 8.69 11.04 3.78
CA PHE A 38 7.68 9.98 3.80
C PHE A 38 7.91 9.00 4.96
N ARG A 39 9.17 8.57 5.18
CA ARG A 39 9.53 7.67 6.30
C ARG A 39 9.30 8.33 7.65
N ALA A 40 9.74 9.58 7.81
CA ALA A 40 9.52 10.34 9.04
C ALA A 40 8.03 10.53 9.35
N LEU A 41 7.21 10.79 8.33
CA LEU A 41 5.76 10.87 8.50
C LEU A 41 5.16 9.52 8.90
N TYR A 42 5.64 8.42 8.32
CA TYR A 42 5.19 7.09 8.69
C TYR A 42 5.55 6.73 10.14
N ASP A 43 6.77 7.03 10.58
CA ASP A 43 7.21 6.80 11.97
C ASP A 43 6.34 7.61 12.95
N TYR A 44 6.06 8.88 12.62
CA TYR A 44 5.14 9.71 13.39
C TYR A 44 3.71 9.12 13.45
N MET A 45 3.18 8.65 12.31
CA MET A 45 1.87 8.01 12.26
C MET A 45 1.82 6.74 13.11
N GLN A 46 2.85 5.89 13.02
CA GLN A 46 2.95 4.68 13.84
C GLN A 46 2.87 5.00 15.34
N SER A 47 3.61 6.01 15.81
CA SER A 47 3.54 6.44 17.21
C SER A 47 2.21 7.10 17.59
N LEU A 48 1.61 7.89 16.71
CA LEU A 48 0.32 8.55 16.98
C LEU A 48 -0.82 7.54 17.12
N TRP A 49 -0.89 6.56 16.22
CA TRP A 49 -2.00 5.61 16.13
C TRP A 49 -1.79 4.35 16.98
N GLN A 50 -0.60 4.17 17.58
CA GLN A 50 -0.25 3.02 18.40
C GLN A 50 -1.33 2.64 19.45
N PRO A 51 -1.93 3.58 20.21
CA PRO A 51 -2.93 3.23 21.21
C PRO A 51 -4.20 2.59 20.64
N ARG A 52 -4.53 2.87 19.37
CA ARG A 52 -5.73 2.35 18.69
C ARG A 52 -5.43 1.10 17.86
N GLU A 53 -4.21 0.93 17.40
CA GLU A 53 -3.83 -0.21 16.57
C GLU A 53 -3.51 -1.50 17.35
N ALA A 54 -3.28 -1.41 18.67
CA ALA A 54 -2.81 -2.54 19.48
C ALA A 54 -3.73 -3.79 19.42
N GLY A 55 -5.03 -3.60 19.17
CA GLY A 55 -6.02 -4.68 19.02
C GLY A 55 -6.43 -5.00 17.58
N ARG A 56 -5.87 -4.31 16.57
CA ARG A 56 -6.33 -4.41 15.18
C ARG A 56 -5.82 -5.69 14.52
N TYR A 57 -6.75 -6.50 14.01
CA TYR A 57 -6.38 -7.65 13.18
C TYR A 57 -5.61 -7.16 11.94
N GLY A 58 -4.42 -7.72 11.71
CA GLY A 58 -3.56 -7.32 10.61
C GLY A 58 -2.71 -6.06 10.84
N ALA A 59 -2.58 -5.56 12.08
CA ALA A 59 -1.66 -4.46 12.40
C ALA A 59 -0.21 -4.73 11.95
N ILE A 60 0.19 -6.00 11.86
CA ILE A 60 1.51 -6.38 11.37
C ILE A 60 1.69 -6.20 9.86
N ALA A 61 0.61 -6.11 9.08
CA ALA A 61 0.70 -6.03 7.63
C ALA A 61 1.33 -4.72 7.15
N GLU A 62 0.98 -3.60 7.78
CA GLU A 62 1.40 -2.28 7.30
C GLU A 62 2.91 -2.05 7.45
N PRO A 63 3.58 -2.37 8.58
CA PRO A 63 5.04 -2.26 8.65
C PRO A 63 5.75 -3.02 7.51
N LEU A 64 5.24 -4.20 7.16
CA LEU A 64 5.80 -5.02 6.08
C LEU A 64 5.62 -4.36 4.71
N THR A 65 4.42 -3.84 4.43
CA THR A 65 4.13 -3.18 3.15
C THR A 65 4.84 -1.85 3.04
N GLN A 66 4.95 -1.06 4.11
CA GLN A 66 5.64 0.24 4.12
C GLN A 66 7.15 0.08 3.95
N TRP A 67 7.76 -0.91 4.60
CA TRP A 67 9.17 -1.26 4.34
C TRP A 67 9.39 -1.65 2.88
N THR A 68 8.56 -2.55 2.35
CA THR A 68 8.67 -3.02 0.96
C THR A 68 8.46 -1.89 -0.04
N LYS A 69 7.47 -1.02 0.23
CA LYS A 69 7.10 0.16 -0.56
C LYS A 69 8.26 1.16 -0.64
N THR A 70 8.82 1.55 0.51
CA THR A 70 9.91 2.53 0.55
C THR A 70 11.19 1.97 -0.05
N ARG A 71 11.49 0.68 0.11
CA ARG A 71 12.63 0.04 -0.55
C ARG A 71 12.43 -0.06 -2.07
N THR A 72 11.22 -0.41 -2.52
CA THR A 72 10.89 -0.46 -3.95
C THR A 72 10.99 0.92 -4.61
N ALA A 73 10.53 1.97 -3.93
CA ALA A 73 10.66 3.35 -4.38
C ALA A 73 12.13 3.80 -4.48
N ALA A 74 12.95 3.46 -3.48
CA ALA A 74 14.38 3.80 -3.46
C ALA A 74 15.17 3.09 -4.55
N GLU A 75 14.92 1.78 -4.73
CA GLU A 75 15.73 0.92 -5.60
C GLU A 75 15.18 0.82 -7.03
N ARG A 76 13.97 1.36 -7.28
CA ARG A 76 13.28 1.31 -8.57
C ARG A 76 13.20 -0.10 -9.16
N ARG A 77 12.95 -1.09 -8.29
CA ARG A 77 12.85 -2.51 -8.63
C ARG A 77 11.93 -3.25 -7.68
N GLN A 78 11.45 -4.42 -8.09
CA GLN A 78 10.70 -5.31 -7.20
C GLN A 78 11.60 -5.79 -6.05
N VAL A 79 11.28 -5.36 -4.82
CA VAL A 79 11.91 -5.84 -3.59
C VAL A 79 11.30 -7.19 -3.16
N ALA A 80 9.98 -7.31 -3.30
CA ALA A 80 9.25 -8.56 -3.21
C ALA A 80 8.79 -9.00 -4.62
N PRO A 81 8.91 -10.28 -5.01
CA PRO A 81 8.42 -10.78 -6.29
C PRO A 81 6.92 -10.52 -6.47
N CYS A 82 6.55 -9.64 -7.39
CA CYS A 82 5.16 -9.26 -7.59
C CYS A 82 4.29 -10.47 -8.02
N GLN A 83 3.16 -10.66 -7.34
CA GLN A 83 2.17 -11.71 -7.61
C GLN A 83 0.88 -11.18 -8.25
N ALA A 84 0.91 -9.96 -8.79
CA ALA A 84 -0.13 -9.46 -9.68
C ALA A 84 -0.33 -10.44 -10.86
N GLY A 85 -1.57 -10.77 -11.18
CA GLY A 85 -1.89 -11.78 -12.19
C GLY A 85 -1.87 -13.23 -11.68
N ASN A 86 -1.36 -13.50 -10.48
CA ASN A 86 -1.40 -14.81 -9.83
C ASN A 86 -2.37 -14.83 -8.64
N LEU A 87 -2.19 -13.88 -7.72
CA LEU A 87 -2.97 -13.78 -6.46
C LEU A 87 -4.02 -12.65 -6.51
N SER A 88 -3.98 -11.82 -7.55
CA SER A 88 -4.86 -10.67 -7.71
C SER A 88 -5.14 -10.42 -9.18
N ALA A 89 -6.30 -9.84 -9.44
CA ALA A 89 -6.78 -9.39 -10.74
C ALA A 89 -7.47 -8.04 -10.57
N VAL A 90 -7.44 -7.22 -11.62
CA VAL A 90 -8.23 -5.99 -11.70
C VAL A 90 -9.31 -6.21 -12.74
N VAL A 91 -10.55 -5.89 -12.37
CA VAL A 91 -11.67 -5.81 -13.30
C VAL A 91 -12.16 -4.36 -13.28
N TYR A 92 -12.05 -3.69 -14.42
CA TYR A 92 -12.50 -2.32 -14.60
C TYR A 92 -14.01 -2.26 -14.83
N SER A 93 -14.60 -1.08 -14.63
CA SER A 93 -16.05 -0.86 -14.78
C SER A 93 -16.57 -1.09 -16.21
N ASN A 94 -15.71 -1.00 -17.23
CA ASN A 94 -16.03 -1.31 -18.62
C ASN A 94 -15.95 -2.82 -18.94
N GLY A 95 -15.56 -3.66 -17.97
CA GLY A 95 -15.39 -5.11 -18.13
C GLY A 95 -13.97 -5.55 -18.48
N ASP A 96 -13.02 -4.62 -18.64
CA ASP A 96 -11.62 -4.98 -18.91
C ASP A 96 -11.01 -5.71 -17.72
N VAL A 97 -10.27 -6.78 -17.99
CA VAL A 97 -9.54 -7.57 -16.99
C VAL A 97 -8.05 -7.33 -17.19
N SER A 98 -7.31 -7.05 -16.12
CA SER A 98 -5.84 -6.91 -16.15
C SER A 98 -5.19 -7.59 -14.94
N ALA A 99 -3.88 -7.87 -14.99
CA ALA A 99 -3.15 -8.36 -13.82
C ALA A 99 -3.02 -7.29 -12.73
N CYS A 100 -2.88 -6.02 -13.10
CA CYS A 100 -2.89 -4.85 -12.21
C CYS A 100 -3.19 -3.56 -12.99
N GLU A 101 -3.23 -2.41 -12.31
CA GLU A 101 -3.59 -1.13 -12.94
C GLU A 101 -2.47 -0.55 -13.82
N ASN A 102 -1.24 -1.05 -13.69
CA ASN A 102 -0.08 -0.58 -14.46
C ASN A 102 0.13 -1.35 -15.77
N HIS A 103 -0.73 -2.32 -16.07
CA HIS A 103 -0.59 -3.17 -17.23
C HIS A 103 -1.83 -3.10 -18.12
N PRO A 104 -1.65 -3.24 -19.45
CA PRO A 104 -2.76 -3.18 -20.38
C PRO A 104 -3.77 -4.30 -20.11
N PRO A 105 -5.06 -4.07 -20.45
CA PRO A 105 -6.08 -5.10 -20.40
C PRO A 105 -5.66 -6.38 -21.14
N LEU A 106 -5.99 -7.51 -20.53
CA LEU A 106 -5.82 -8.87 -21.05
C LEU A 106 -7.03 -9.30 -21.90
N GLY A 107 -8.15 -8.60 -21.77
CA GLY A 107 -9.41 -8.90 -22.44
C GLY A 107 -10.59 -8.27 -21.71
N ASN A 108 -11.79 -8.41 -22.28
CA ASN A 108 -13.02 -7.83 -21.74
C ASN A 108 -14.08 -8.91 -21.47
N LEU A 109 -14.73 -8.84 -20.30
CA LEU A 109 -15.75 -9.79 -19.85
C LEU A 109 -17.03 -9.77 -20.69
N ARG A 110 -17.25 -8.74 -21.52
CA ARG A 110 -18.36 -8.67 -22.47
C ARG A 110 -18.15 -9.58 -23.69
N GLU A 111 -16.91 -9.99 -23.94
CA GLU A 111 -16.52 -10.76 -25.14
C GLU A 111 -16.12 -12.20 -24.80
N ARG A 112 -15.43 -12.41 -23.68
CA ARG A 112 -14.86 -13.70 -23.26
C ARG A 112 -15.09 -13.92 -21.77
N SER A 113 -15.20 -15.18 -21.34
CA SER A 113 -15.28 -15.48 -19.90
C SER A 113 -13.97 -15.12 -19.19
N PHE A 114 -14.05 -14.85 -17.88
CA PHE A 114 -12.86 -14.59 -17.06
C PHE A 114 -11.82 -15.71 -17.18
N ALA A 115 -12.26 -16.98 -17.21
CA ALA A 115 -11.36 -18.11 -17.30
C ALA A 115 -10.59 -18.14 -18.64
N GLU A 116 -11.24 -17.81 -19.76
CA GLU A 116 -10.59 -17.72 -21.08
C GLU A 116 -9.56 -16.61 -21.12
N ILE A 117 -9.91 -15.42 -20.62
CA ILE A 117 -8.97 -14.27 -20.54
C ILE A 117 -7.79 -14.63 -19.64
N TRP A 118 -8.08 -15.11 -18.42
CA TRP A 118 -7.08 -15.34 -17.39
C TRP A 118 -6.14 -16.49 -17.72
N ARG A 119 -6.59 -17.50 -18.48
CA ARG A 119 -5.77 -18.61 -18.98
C ARG A 119 -5.27 -18.37 -20.40
N GLY A 120 -5.49 -17.19 -20.97
CA GLY A 120 -5.05 -16.82 -22.31
C GLY A 120 -3.53 -16.65 -22.43
N ALA A 121 -3.06 -16.53 -23.68
CA ALA A 121 -1.64 -16.29 -23.99
C ALA A 121 -1.17 -14.92 -23.48
N GLU A 122 -2.01 -13.88 -23.61
CA GLU A 122 -1.74 -12.52 -23.14
C GLU A 122 -1.51 -12.48 -21.62
N ALA A 123 -2.37 -13.17 -20.85
CA ALA A 123 -2.24 -13.26 -19.40
C ALA A 123 -0.96 -14.01 -18.98
N ARG A 124 -0.58 -15.08 -19.69
CA ARG A 124 0.69 -15.78 -19.46
C ARG A 124 1.89 -14.89 -19.76
N ALA A 125 1.88 -14.16 -20.88
CA ALA A 125 2.95 -13.26 -21.28
C ALA A 125 3.12 -12.12 -20.26
N GLN A 126 2.03 -11.50 -19.83
CA GLN A 126 2.05 -10.43 -18.83
C GLN A 126 2.57 -10.93 -17.47
N ARG A 127 2.12 -12.10 -16.99
CA ARG A 127 2.69 -12.72 -15.78
C ARG A 127 4.18 -13.03 -15.91
N ALA A 128 4.63 -13.49 -17.08
CA ALA A 128 6.04 -13.73 -17.33
C ALA A 128 6.87 -12.44 -17.27
N SER A 129 6.37 -11.34 -17.86
CA SER A 129 6.97 -10.00 -17.77
C SER A 129 7.09 -9.50 -16.32
N ILE A 130 6.01 -9.62 -15.54
CA ILE A 130 5.99 -9.25 -14.12
C ILE A 130 7.01 -10.07 -13.34
N ARG A 131 7.03 -11.40 -13.52
CA ARG A 131 7.99 -12.32 -12.88
C ARG A 131 9.43 -12.00 -13.28
N ALA A 132 9.66 -11.58 -14.52
CA ALA A 132 10.96 -11.13 -15.02
C ALA A 132 11.39 -9.75 -14.49
N LYS A 133 10.60 -9.13 -13.59
CA LYS A 133 10.90 -7.83 -12.96
C LYS A 133 11.01 -6.67 -13.96
N GLN A 134 10.33 -6.78 -15.10
CA GLN A 134 10.30 -5.71 -16.11
C GLN A 134 9.46 -4.50 -15.68
N CYS A 135 8.75 -4.61 -14.55
CA CYS A 135 8.02 -3.52 -13.92
C CYS A 135 8.28 -3.48 -12.40
N HIS A 136 7.99 -2.35 -11.77
CA HIS A 136 7.94 -2.20 -10.31
C HIS A 136 6.89 -1.16 -9.95
N CYS A 137 6.31 -1.24 -8.74
CA CYS A 137 5.37 -0.24 -8.26
C CYS A 137 5.34 -0.20 -6.74
N THR A 138 4.62 0.79 -6.20
CA THR A 138 4.41 0.98 -4.76
C THR A 138 2.94 0.77 -4.37
N ASN A 139 2.15 0.15 -5.26
CA ASN A 139 0.72 -0.06 -5.05
C ASN A 139 0.49 -1.19 -4.03
N GLU A 140 -0.12 -0.81 -2.91
CA GLU A 140 -0.22 -1.68 -1.75
C GLU A 140 -1.14 -2.88 -1.97
N THR A 141 -2.18 -2.71 -2.79
CA THR A 141 -3.10 -3.79 -3.18
C THR A 141 -2.37 -5.01 -3.75
N PHE A 142 -1.25 -4.79 -4.46
CA PHE A 142 -0.43 -5.86 -5.04
C PHE A 142 0.80 -6.17 -4.19
N LEU A 143 1.34 -5.19 -3.47
CA LEU A 143 2.47 -5.43 -2.55
C LEU A 143 2.07 -6.35 -1.40
N TRP A 144 0.91 -6.12 -0.78
CA TRP A 144 0.44 -6.90 0.36
C TRP A 144 0.41 -8.42 0.09
N PRO A 145 -0.29 -8.92 -0.94
CA PRO A 145 -0.30 -10.36 -1.22
C PRO A 145 1.07 -10.86 -1.71
N SER A 146 1.86 -10.01 -2.38
CA SER A 146 3.22 -10.36 -2.83
C SER A 146 4.22 -10.49 -1.69
N VAL A 147 3.97 -9.85 -0.55
CA VAL A 147 4.80 -9.97 0.66
C VAL A 147 4.28 -11.10 1.53
N VAL A 148 2.99 -11.08 1.89
CA VAL A 148 2.42 -11.97 2.92
C VAL A 148 2.38 -13.43 2.48
N PHE A 149 2.03 -13.72 1.23
CA PHE A 149 1.89 -15.09 0.75
C PHE A 149 3.18 -15.67 0.14
N GLN A 150 4.31 -15.02 0.39
CA GLN A 150 5.61 -15.46 -0.09
C GLN A 150 6.60 -15.60 1.07
N PRO A 151 6.95 -16.83 1.50
CA PRO A 151 7.72 -17.05 2.73
C PRO A 151 9.03 -16.24 2.81
N LEU A 152 9.80 -16.19 1.71
CA LEU A 152 11.05 -15.44 1.66
C LEU A 152 10.84 -13.92 1.66
N ALA A 153 9.79 -13.42 1.00
CA ALA A 153 9.48 -12.00 1.00
C ALA A 153 8.94 -11.55 2.36
N LEU A 154 8.04 -12.35 2.95
CA LEU A 154 7.52 -12.15 4.29
C LEU A 154 8.64 -12.10 5.32
N ALA A 155 9.54 -13.08 5.35
CA ALA A 155 10.65 -13.11 6.30
C ALA A 155 11.57 -11.88 6.13
N ARG A 156 11.90 -11.51 4.90
CA ARG A 156 12.71 -10.31 4.61
C ARG A 156 12.02 -9.03 5.04
N ALA A 157 10.73 -8.89 4.75
CA ALA A 157 9.95 -7.72 5.14
C ALA A 157 9.80 -7.63 6.66
N PHE A 158 9.55 -8.77 7.33
CA PHE A 158 9.42 -8.84 8.78
C PHE A 158 10.69 -8.39 9.50
N VAL A 159 11.85 -8.88 9.05
CA VAL A 159 13.16 -8.46 9.55
C VAL A 159 13.45 -7.01 9.21
N GLY A 160 13.23 -6.62 7.96
CA GLY A 160 13.55 -5.29 7.45
C GLY A 160 12.70 -4.18 8.08
N SER A 161 11.41 -4.45 8.34
CA SER A 161 10.50 -3.52 9.00
C SER A 161 10.59 -3.55 10.51
N ARG A 162 11.34 -4.51 11.08
CA ARG A 162 11.37 -4.79 12.52
C ARG A 162 9.96 -4.95 13.10
N ALA A 163 9.11 -5.73 12.42
CA ALA A 163 7.67 -5.84 12.73
C ALA A 163 7.34 -6.28 14.17
N TRP A 164 8.32 -6.82 14.91
CA TRP A 164 8.20 -7.17 16.34
C TRP A 164 8.34 -5.97 17.28
N ARG A 165 8.89 -4.84 16.82
CA ARG A 165 9.04 -3.63 17.63
C ARG A 165 7.74 -2.84 17.55
N ARG A 166 7.17 -2.53 18.71
CA ARG A 166 6.07 -1.58 18.81
C ARG A 166 6.66 -0.17 18.91
N PRO A 167 6.15 0.80 18.13
CA PRO A 167 6.54 2.20 18.29
C PRO A 167 6.13 2.68 19.69
N GLU A 168 6.86 3.63 20.26
CA GLU A 168 6.41 4.30 21.48
C GLU A 168 5.25 5.23 21.13
N PRO A 169 4.14 5.19 21.89
CA PRO A 169 3.03 6.11 21.66
C PRO A 169 3.50 7.55 21.89
N LEU A 170 3.00 8.48 21.07
CA LEU A 170 3.25 9.90 21.32
C LEU A 170 2.67 10.26 22.69
N VAL A 171 3.49 10.87 23.57
CA VAL A 171 3.02 11.46 24.82
C VAL A 171 1.88 12.41 24.47
N GLN A 172 0.69 12.16 25.00
CA GLN A 172 -0.49 12.92 24.63
C GLN A 172 -0.29 14.39 25.01
N ILE A 173 -0.03 15.23 24.02
CA ILE A 173 -0.34 16.65 24.17
C ILE A 173 -1.87 16.70 24.11
N HIS A 174 -2.52 16.66 25.27
CA HIS A 174 -3.91 17.08 25.37
C HIS A 174 -4.01 18.47 24.73
N PRO A 175 -4.83 18.66 23.67
CA PRO A 175 -5.32 19.99 23.43
C PRO A 175 -6.25 20.28 24.61
N ALA A 176 -5.86 21.26 25.43
CA ALA A 176 -6.82 21.95 26.27
C ALA A 176 -8.04 22.23 25.38
N ALA A 177 -9.21 21.75 25.81
CA ALA A 177 -10.46 22.14 25.22
C ALA A 177 -10.59 23.66 25.43
N GLU A 178 -10.12 24.46 24.47
CA GLU A 178 -10.55 25.85 24.34
C GLU A 178 -12.01 25.81 23.92
N THR A 179 -12.87 25.83 24.94
CA THR A 179 -14.24 26.31 24.85
C THR A 179 -14.20 27.75 24.34
N ALA A 180 -14.31 27.93 23.03
CA ALA A 180 -14.71 29.22 22.48
C ALA A 180 -16.25 29.30 22.51
N PRO A 181 -16.86 30.30 23.17
CA PRO A 181 -18.30 30.48 23.12
C PRO A 181 -18.68 30.99 21.74
N HIS A 182 -19.56 30.25 21.06
CA HIS A 182 -20.25 30.76 19.88
C HIS A 182 -21.22 31.87 20.34
N VAL A 183 -20.90 33.10 19.95
CA VAL A 183 -21.86 34.20 19.77
C VAL A 183 -22.23 34.24 18.29
#